data_AF-A0A951LC54-F1
#
_entry.id   AF-A0A951LC54-F1
#
_cell.length_a   1.000
_cell.length_b   1.000
_cell.length_c   1.000
_cell.angle_alpha   90.00
_cell.angle_beta   90.00
_cell.angle_gamma   90.00
#
_symmetry.space_group_name_H-M   'P 1'
#
loop_
_entity.id
_entity.type
_entity.pdbx_description
1 polymer ?
#
loop_
_entity_poly.entity_id
_entity_poly.type
_entity_poly.pdbx_seq_one_letter_code
_entity_poly.pdbx_strand_id
1 'polypeptide(L)'
;MAFDATKQEVLNRGIPPDSFLQQLVDWGRKAPDDIFEKNESHDIYTNVVGVLGPWQSLQHRRAALLEVMRVLAGFESSWHWDAGVDTTNPSSDTPDTMEAGAFQVSADSMAFGPELKNLVLSKVGSTDGTKFQAAMKQDHQLAMEYVARLLRRTVNHHGPVKRHEIDEWLRRDAVAEFQALLLPT
;
A
#
# COMPACT_ATOMS: atom_id res chain seq x y z
N MET A 1 -4.08 -6.18 -19.85
CA MET A 1 -5.14 -5.41 -19.16
C MET A 1 -5.03 -3.98 -19.66
N ALA A 2 -6.13 -3.31 -20.01
CA ALA A 2 -6.09 -1.89 -20.36
C ALA A 2 -6.48 -1.08 -19.12
N PHE A 3 -5.70 -0.05 -18.80
CA PHE A 3 -5.94 0.88 -17.70
C PHE A 3 -6.28 2.25 -18.28
N ASP A 4 -7.31 2.89 -17.73
CA ASP A 4 -7.76 4.23 -18.14
C ASP A 4 -7.92 5.13 -16.90
N ALA A 5 -8.93 4.88 -16.06
CA ALA A 5 -9.20 5.74 -14.91
C ALA A 5 -8.06 5.72 -13.88
N THR A 6 -7.40 4.57 -13.70
CA THR A 6 -6.24 4.40 -12.82
C THR A 6 -4.96 5.03 -13.37
N LYS A 7 -4.94 5.50 -14.62
CA LYS A 7 -3.83 6.26 -15.22
C LYS A 7 -3.91 7.76 -14.93
N GLN A 8 -4.81 8.20 -14.06
CA GLN A 8 -4.85 9.58 -13.61
C GLN A 8 -3.60 9.97 -12.81
N GLU A 9 -3.19 11.23 -12.99
CA GLU A 9 -2.01 11.79 -12.35
C GLU A 9 -2.14 11.85 -10.82
N VAL A 10 -0.99 11.77 -10.15
CA VAL A 10 -0.83 12.05 -8.71
C VAL A 10 0.14 13.23 -8.56
N LEU A 11 -0.16 14.15 -7.63
CA LEU A 11 0.51 15.44 -7.41
C LEU A 11 2.01 15.46 -7.72
N ASN A 12 2.43 16.10 -8.81
CA ASN A 12 3.85 16.24 -9.17
C ASN A 12 4.65 14.92 -9.24
N ARG A 13 3.97 13.76 -9.28
CA ARG A 13 4.54 12.41 -9.43
C ARG A 13 4.33 11.85 -10.82
N GLY A 14 3.28 12.31 -11.51
CA GLY A 14 2.90 11.87 -12.84
C GLY A 14 1.92 10.71 -12.79
N ILE A 15 2.03 9.80 -13.76
CA ILE A 15 1.07 8.73 -14.01
C ILE A 15 1.65 7.39 -13.52
N PRO A 16 0.85 6.54 -12.81
CA PRO A 16 1.32 5.22 -12.39
C PRO A 16 1.72 4.34 -13.59
N PRO A 17 2.86 3.63 -13.52
CA PRO A 17 3.25 2.67 -14.55
C PRO A 17 2.25 1.51 -14.67
N ASP A 18 2.00 1.03 -15.89
CA ASP A 18 1.11 -0.12 -16.13
C ASP A 18 1.60 -1.38 -15.40
N SER A 19 2.92 -1.54 -15.29
CA SER A 19 3.55 -2.65 -14.57
C SER A 19 3.25 -2.62 -13.07
N PHE A 20 3.12 -1.43 -12.47
CA PHE A 20 2.71 -1.29 -11.07
C PHE A 20 1.22 -1.62 -10.92
N LEU A 21 0.37 -1.05 -11.78
CA LEU A 21 -1.08 -1.30 -11.76
C LEU A 21 -1.43 -2.77 -11.97
N GLN A 22 -0.76 -3.45 -12.90
CA GLN A 22 -0.95 -4.88 -13.14
C GLN A 22 -0.62 -5.71 -11.91
N GLN A 23 0.51 -5.45 -11.25
CA GLN A 23 0.90 -6.15 -10.03
C GLN A 23 -0.07 -5.88 -8.88
N LEU A 24 -0.58 -4.65 -8.77
CA LEU A 24 -1.56 -4.27 -7.77
C LEU A 24 -2.89 -5.01 -7.95
N VAL A 25 -3.37 -5.15 -9.19
CA VAL A 25 -4.57 -5.96 -9.50
C VAL A 25 -4.32 -7.44 -9.24
N ASP A 26 -3.17 -7.96 -9.65
CA ASP A 26 -2.83 -9.38 -9.46
C ASP A 26 -2.72 -9.76 -7.98
N TRP A 27 -2.19 -8.87 -7.15
CA TRP A 27 -2.22 -8.99 -5.70
C TRP A 27 -3.65 -8.91 -5.18
N GLY A 28 -4.40 -7.87 -5.56
CA GLY A 28 -5.77 -7.64 -5.06
C GLY A 28 -6.72 -8.80 -5.34
N ARG A 29 -6.55 -9.53 -6.46
CA ARG A 29 -7.32 -10.74 -6.78
C ARG A 29 -7.08 -11.91 -5.83
N LYS A 30 -5.87 -12.00 -5.27
CA LYS A 30 -5.42 -13.12 -4.40
C LYS A 30 -5.43 -12.74 -2.92
N ALA A 31 -5.47 -11.45 -2.62
CA ALA A 31 -5.40 -10.91 -1.28
C ALA A 31 -6.55 -11.48 -0.41
N PRO A 32 -6.24 -11.98 0.79
CA PRO A 32 -7.22 -12.50 1.72
C PRO A 32 -8.36 -11.52 2.04
N ASP A 33 -9.58 -12.04 2.15
CA ASP A 33 -10.79 -11.25 2.39
C ASP A 33 -10.72 -10.44 3.71
N ASP A 34 -10.06 -10.97 4.75
CA ASP A 34 -9.93 -10.34 6.08
C ASP A 34 -9.28 -8.95 6.04
N ILE A 35 -8.40 -8.70 5.06
CA ILE A 35 -7.77 -7.38 4.86
C ILE A 35 -8.84 -6.31 4.56
N PHE A 36 -9.92 -6.71 3.89
CA PHE A 36 -10.94 -5.80 3.37
C PHE A 36 -12.20 -5.78 4.22
N GLU A 37 -12.34 -6.65 5.21
CA GLU A 37 -13.53 -6.71 6.07
C GLU A 37 -13.72 -5.43 6.89
N LYS A 38 -14.86 -5.26 7.56
CA LYS A 38 -15.05 -4.17 8.51
C LYS A 38 -14.34 -4.51 9.83
N ASN A 39 -13.72 -3.52 10.47
CA ASN A 39 -13.25 -3.62 11.85
C ASN A 39 -13.77 -2.42 12.67
N GLU A 40 -13.41 -2.38 13.95
CA GLU A 40 -13.77 -1.29 14.87
C GLU A 40 -12.68 -0.20 14.98
N SER A 41 -11.56 -0.38 14.27
CA SER A 41 -10.42 0.54 14.32
C SER A 41 -10.68 1.81 13.51
N HIS A 42 -10.07 2.92 13.94
CA HIS A 42 -9.86 4.05 13.03
C HIS A 42 -8.74 3.70 12.04
N ASP A 43 -9.14 3.13 10.91
CA ASP A 43 -8.25 2.67 9.85
C ASP A 43 -8.45 3.45 8.55
N ILE A 44 -7.73 3.04 7.50
CA ILE A 44 -7.82 3.66 6.19
C ILE A 44 -9.25 3.82 5.67
N TYR A 45 -10.14 2.85 5.89
CA TYR A 45 -11.52 2.94 5.42
C TYR A 45 -12.35 3.92 6.24
N THR A 46 -12.04 4.15 7.50
CA THR A 46 -12.68 5.26 8.21
C THR A 46 -12.08 6.60 7.80
N ASN A 47 -10.79 6.62 7.45
CA ASN A 47 -10.07 7.83 7.07
C ASN A 47 -10.55 8.40 5.73
N VAL A 48 -10.77 7.54 4.71
CA VAL A 48 -11.12 7.99 3.35
C VAL A 48 -12.60 7.82 3.00
N VAL A 49 -13.47 7.50 3.97
CA VAL A 49 -14.92 7.26 3.71
C VAL A 49 -15.63 8.46 3.12
N GLY A 50 -15.22 9.68 3.49
CA GLY A 50 -15.79 10.91 2.93
C GLY A 50 -15.50 11.07 1.43
N VAL A 51 -14.42 10.46 0.94
CA VAL A 51 -13.94 10.62 -0.44
C VAL A 51 -14.42 9.48 -1.33
N LEU A 52 -14.14 8.23 -0.93
CA LEU A 52 -14.42 7.04 -1.74
C LEU A 52 -15.67 6.26 -1.30
N GLY A 53 -16.16 6.49 -0.07
CA GLY A 53 -17.34 5.82 0.46
C GLY A 53 -18.68 6.37 -0.06
N PRO A 54 -19.82 5.90 0.44
CA PRO A 54 -19.97 4.85 1.45
C PRO A 54 -19.59 3.46 0.90
N TRP A 55 -19.17 2.57 1.81
CA TRP A 55 -18.76 1.20 1.48
C TRP A 55 -19.97 0.33 1.12
N GLN A 56 -19.89 -0.39 0.01
CA GLN A 56 -21.03 -1.10 -0.58
C GLN A 56 -20.91 -2.61 -0.45
N SER A 57 -19.69 -3.13 -0.49
CA SER A 57 -19.38 -4.56 -0.45
C SER A 57 -17.91 -4.77 -0.10
N LEU A 58 -17.53 -6.02 0.16
CA LEU A 58 -16.13 -6.39 0.32
C LEU A 58 -15.32 -6.06 -0.95
N GLN A 59 -15.90 -6.28 -2.12
CA GLN A 59 -15.26 -5.95 -3.40
C GLN A 59 -15.04 -4.43 -3.56
N HIS A 60 -16.01 -3.60 -3.17
CA HIS A 60 -15.84 -2.14 -3.19
C HIS A 60 -14.71 -1.72 -2.24
N ARG A 61 -14.66 -2.29 -1.03
CA ARG A 61 -13.57 -2.03 -0.07
C ARG A 61 -12.21 -2.47 -0.61
N ARG A 62 -12.14 -3.62 -1.29
CA ARG A 62 -10.92 -4.08 -1.95
C ARG A 62 -10.43 -3.10 -3.01
N ALA A 63 -11.31 -2.70 -3.93
CA ALA A 63 -10.97 -1.73 -4.96
C ALA A 63 -10.58 -0.36 -4.40
N ALA A 64 -11.27 0.10 -3.35
CA ALA A 64 -10.92 1.34 -2.66
C ALA A 64 -9.52 1.29 -2.02
N LEU A 65 -9.12 0.15 -1.45
CA LEU A 65 -7.77 0.00 -0.91
C LEU A 65 -6.71 -0.03 -2.01
N LEU A 66 -6.99 -0.65 -3.16
CA LEU A 66 -6.09 -0.57 -4.32
C LEU A 66 -5.92 0.89 -4.79
N GLU A 67 -6.99 1.67 -4.82
CA GLU A 67 -6.91 3.09 -5.16
C GLU A 67 -6.06 3.88 -4.16
N VAL A 68 -6.23 3.63 -2.86
CA VAL A 68 -5.36 4.21 -1.83
C VAL A 68 -3.90 3.83 -2.06
N MET A 69 -3.61 2.55 -2.31
CA MET A 69 -2.25 2.06 -2.53
C MET A 69 -1.64 2.64 -3.80
N ARG A 70 -2.42 2.81 -4.88
CA ARG A 70 -2.00 3.48 -6.11
C ARG A 70 -1.55 4.91 -5.83
N VAL A 71 -2.37 5.69 -5.11
CA VAL A 71 -2.05 7.09 -4.80
C VAL A 71 -0.89 7.17 -3.81
N LEU A 72 -0.92 6.36 -2.75
CA LEU A 72 0.12 6.33 -1.72
C LEU A 72 1.49 6.03 -2.32
N ALA A 73 1.62 4.98 -3.15
CA ALA A 73 2.89 4.67 -3.80
C ALA A 73 3.41 5.80 -4.69
N GLY A 74 2.51 6.58 -5.30
CA GLY A 74 2.86 7.80 -6.00
C GLY A 74 3.52 8.81 -5.05
N PHE A 75 2.85 9.15 -3.96
CA PHE A 75 3.35 10.09 -2.95
C PHE A 75 4.68 9.67 -2.33
N GLU A 76 4.81 8.40 -1.99
CA GLU A 76 5.94 7.87 -1.22
C GLU A 76 7.19 7.66 -2.10
N SER A 77 7.03 7.13 -3.31
CA SER A 77 8.19 6.71 -4.12
C SER A 77 8.06 7.01 -5.61
N SER A 78 6.95 7.61 -6.06
CA SER A 78 6.60 7.62 -7.49
C SER A 78 6.56 6.20 -8.07
N TRP A 79 5.99 5.24 -7.33
CA TRP A 79 5.84 3.83 -7.69
C TRP A 79 7.13 3.02 -7.86
N HIS A 80 8.27 3.52 -7.37
CA HIS A 80 9.55 2.85 -7.47
C HIS A 80 9.71 1.79 -6.38
N TRP A 81 9.77 0.52 -6.77
CA TRP A 81 9.97 -0.60 -5.84
C TRP A 81 11.36 -0.64 -5.23
N ASP A 82 12.37 -0.07 -5.88
CA ASP A 82 13.75 0.01 -5.41
C ASP A 82 14.03 1.21 -4.49
N ALA A 83 13.04 2.10 -4.31
CA ALA A 83 13.14 3.30 -3.47
C ALA A 83 13.51 3.01 -2.01
N GLY A 84 14.04 4.03 -1.34
CA GLY A 84 14.70 3.91 -0.04
C GLY A 84 16.22 3.85 -0.17
N VAL A 85 16.92 3.98 0.96
CA VAL A 85 18.34 4.37 0.99
C VAL A 85 19.28 3.38 0.29
N ASP A 86 20.27 3.97 -0.37
CA ASP A 86 21.48 3.36 -0.89
C ASP A 86 22.45 3.04 0.27
N THR A 87 22.87 1.78 0.35
CA THR A 87 23.81 1.22 1.34
C THR A 87 25.19 1.88 1.40
N THR A 88 25.48 2.86 0.54
CA THR A 88 26.75 3.58 0.50
C THR A 88 26.85 4.75 1.49
N ASN A 89 25.76 5.12 2.19
CA ASN A 89 25.78 6.25 3.11
C ASN A 89 25.92 5.83 4.60
N PRO A 90 27.08 6.10 5.26
CA PRO A 90 27.34 5.73 6.65
C PRO A 90 26.58 6.55 7.70
N SER A 91 25.80 7.57 7.31
CA SER A 91 24.99 8.39 8.22
C SER A 91 23.52 7.95 8.33
N SER A 92 23.20 6.72 7.93
CA SER A 92 21.82 6.24 7.90
C SER A 92 21.32 5.90 9.30
N ASP A 93 20.14 6.41 9.64
CA ASP A 93 19.31 5.95 10.74
C ASP A 93 19.16 4.42 10.67
N THR A 94 18.96 3.75 11.80
CA THR A 94 19.17 2.29 11.91
C THR A 94 18.32 1.50 10.90
N PRO A 95 18.75 0.29 10.48
CA PRO A 95 18.01 -0.54 9.52
C PRO A 95 16.53 -0.77 9.86
N ASP A 96 16.16 -0.65 11.13
CA ASP A 96 14.79 -0.83 11.59
C ASP A 96 13.87 0.35 11.30
N THR A 97 14.43 1.57 11.24
CA THR A 97 13.66 2.83 11.08
C THR A 97 13.67 3.35 9.64
N MET A 98 14.51 2.80 8.78
CA MET A 98 14.58 3.21 7.38
C MET A 98 13.40 2.69 6.57
N GLU A 99 12.77 3.59 5.83
CA GLU A 99 11.69 3.27 4.91
C GLU A 99 12.22 2.69 3.59
N ALA A 100 11.50 1.70 3.04
CA ALA A 100 11.89 1.03 1.81
C ALA A 100 10.69 0.66 0.92
N GLY A 101 10.97 0.54 -0.38
CA GLY A 101 10.03 0.07 -1.39
C GLY A 101 9.02 1.12 -1.83
N ALA A 102 8.07 0.70 -2.67
CA ALA A 102 7.14 1.62 -3.30
C ALA A 102 6.24 2.37 -2.29
N PHE A 103 6.01 1.77 -1.11
CA PHE A 103 5.16 2.31 -0.06
C PHE A 103 5.93 2.96 1.10
N GLN A 104 7.27 3.00 1.02
CA GLN A 104 8.15 3.58 2.05
C GLN A 104 7.76 3.12 3.47
N VAL A 105 7.81 1.81 3.72
CA VAL A 105 7.55 1.24 5.06
C VAL A 105 8.87 0.85 5.74
N SER A 106 8.94 0.97 7.07
CA SER A 106 10.08 0.61 7.90
C SER A 106 9.78 -0.59 8.81
N ALA A 107 10.81 -1.28 9.30
CA ALA A 107 10.66 -2.53 10.05
C ALA A 107 10.06 -2.33 11.46
N ASP A 108 10.32 -1.20 12.10
CA ASP A 108 9.71 -0.82 13.38
C ASP A 108 8.18 -0.75 13.32
N SER A 109 7.59 -0.53 12.14
CA SER A 109 6.14 -0.60 11.94
C SER A 109 5.54 -1.98 12.23
N MET A 110 6.34 -3.05 12.32
CA MET A 110 5.88 -4.35 12.81
C MET A 110 5.32 -4.29 14.23
N ALA A 111 5.67 -3.27 15.03
CA ALA A 111 5.15 -3.05 16.36
C ALA A 111 3.65 -2.67 16.39
N PHE A 112 3.06 -2.27 15.26
CA PHE A 112 1.63 -1.90 15.19
C PHE A 112 0.68 -3.12 15.23
N GLY A 113 1.18 -4.34 15.03
CA GLY A 113 0.35 -5.53 15.12
C GLY A 113 1.14 -6.84 15.05
N PRO A 114 0.79 -7.85 15.87
CA PRO A 114 1.47 -9.15 15.83
C PRO A 114 1.35 -9.83 14.46
N GLU A 115 0.28 -9.59 13.71
CA GLU A 115 0.11 -10.14 12.35
C GLU A 115 1.13 -9.57 11.35
N LEU A 116 1.57 -8.32 11.50
CA LEU A 116 2.60 -7.73 10.63
C LEU A 116 3.94 -8.43 10.86
N LYS A 117 4.32 -8.58 12.14
CA LYS A 117 5.52 -9.33 12.53
C LYS A 117 5.45 -10.79 12.05
N ASN A 118 4.31 -11.45 12.21
CA ASN A 118 4.12 -12.83 11.80
C ASN A 118 4.18 -12.99 10.27
N LEU A 119 3.58 -12.05 9.52
CA LEU A 119 3.66 -12.02 8.05
C LEU A 119 5.12 -11.95 7.60
N VAL A 120 5.88 -11.00 8.15
CA VAL A 120 7.31 -10.83 7.85
C VAL A 120 8.10 -12.07 8.24
N LEU A 121 7.90 -12.63 9.44
CA LEU A 121 8.55 -13.88 9.85
C LEU A 121 8.25 -15.03 8.89
N SER A 122 7.01 -15.16 8.43
CA SER A 122 6.59 -16.25 7.54
C SER A 122 7.15 -16.14 6.13
N LYS A 123 7.34 -14.92 5.61
CA LYS A 123 7.77 -14.67 4.23
C LYS A 123 9.27 -14.44 4.11
N VAL A 124 9.87 -13.77 5.10
CA VAL A 124 11.29 -13.37 5.13
C VAL A 124 12.12 -14.29 6.01
N GLY A 125 11.51 -14.98 6.98
CA GLY A 125 12.21 -15.82 7.95
C GLY A 125 12.96 -15.04 9.03
N SER A 126 12.78 -13.72 9.09
CA SER A 126 13.48 -12.83 10.03
C SER A 126 12.74 -11.51 10.21
N THR A 127 12.95 -10.86 11.35
CA THR A 127 12.45 -9.49 11.63
C THR A 127 13.57 -8.44 11.59
N ASP A 128 14.75 -8.83 11.12
CA ASP A 128 15.88 -7.93 10.90
C ASP A 128 15.53 -6.83 9.89
N GLY A 129 15.78 -5.57 10.23
CA GLY A 129 15.46 -4.43 9.39
C GLY A 129 16.10 -4.46 8.00
N THR A 130 17.34 -4.96 7.88
CA THR A 130 18.02 -5.06 6.57
C THR A 130 17.31 -6.07 5.67
N LYS A 131 16.95 -7.23 6.22
CA LYS A 131 16.19 -8.26 5.48
C LYS A 131 14.78 -7.79 5.15
N PHE A 132 14.14 -7.05 6.06
CA PHE A 132 12.84 -6.45 5.82
C PHE A 132 12.90 -5.47 4.63
N GLN A 133 13.83 -4.53 4.63
CA GLN A 133 14.00 -3.57 3.54
C GLN A 133 14.24 -4.27 2.19
N ALA A 134 15.15 -5.26 2.16
CA ALA A 134 15.40 -6.04 0.95
C ALA A 134 14.13 -6.74 0.45
N ALA A 135 13.34 -7.32 1.37
CA ALA A 135 12.09 -7.98 1.03
C ALA A 135 11.02 -7.00 0.51
N MET A 136 10.88 -5.80 1.09
CA MET A 136 9.92 -4.80 0.60
C MET A 136 10.26 -4.28 -0.81
N LYS A 137 11.54 -4.35 -1.22
CA LYS A 137 12.00 -3.97 -2.56
C LYS A 137 11.91 -5.11 -3.58
N GLN A 138 11.97 -6.38 -3.15
CA GLN A 138 12.09 -7.55 -4.03
C GLN A 138 10.82 -8.39 -4.13
N ASP A 139 10.07 -8.53 -3.04
CA ASP A 139 8.80 -9.26 -2.99
C ASP A 139 7.65 -8.27 -2.93
N HIS A 140 7.20 -7.83 -4.10
CA HIS A 140 6.15 -6.83 -4.20
C HIS A 140 4.79 -7.34 -3.67
N GLN A 141 4.55 -8.66 -3.71
CA GLN A 141 3.34 -9.25 -3.16
C GLN A 141 3.33 -9.12 -1.63
N LEU A 142 4.46 -9.41 -0.99
CA LEU A 142 4.66 -9.15 0.43
C LEU A 142 4.53 -7.65 0.74
N ALA A 143 5.18 -6.77 -0.02
CA ALA A 143 5.13 -5.32 0.22
C ALA A 143 3.69 -4.77 0.17
N MET A 144 2.91 -5.21 -0.83
CA MET A 144 1.50 -4.85 -0.96
C MET A 144 0.65 -5.40 0.20
N GLU A 145 0.83 -6.67 0.58
CA GLU A 145 0.10 -7.23 1.72
C GLU A 145 0.46 -6.54 3.04
N TYR A 146 1.74 -6.23 3.23
CA TYR A 146 2.24 -5.56 4.42
C TYR A 146 1.64 -4.17 4.57
N VAL A 147 1.73 -3.31 3.54
CA VAL A 147 1.16 -1.95 3.60
C VAL A 147 -0.36 -2.00 3.76
N ALA A 148 -1.05 -2.93 3.10
CA ALA A 148 -2.49 -3.08 3.22
C ALA A 148 -2.89 -3.41 4.66
N ARG A 149 -2.19 -4.34 5.32
CA ARG A 149 -2.44 -4.68 6.73
C ARG A 149 -2.02 -3.55 7.67
N LEU A 150 -0.93 -2.83 7.38
CA LEU A 150 -0.50 -1.69 8.18
C LEU A 150 -1.54 -0.56 8.18
N LEU A 151 -2.09 -0.23 7.00
CA LEU A 151 -3.17 0.75 6.83
C LEU A 151 -4.47 0.36 7.56
N ARG A 152 -4.64 -0.93 7.89
CA ARG A 152 -5.74 -1.44 8.72
C ARG A 152 -5.51 -1.26 10.22
N ARG A 153 -4.26 -1.01 10.63
CA ARG A 153 -3.86 -0.79 12.02
C ARG A 153 -3.66 0.68 12.34
N THR A 154 -3.07 1.42 11.41
CA THR A 154 -2.76 2.83 11.62
C THR A 154 -2.67 3.57 10.30
N VAL A 155 -3.23 4.77 10.28
CA VAL A 155 -3.00 5.76 9.21
C VAL A 155 -1.85 6.70 9.55
N ASN A 156 -1.33 6.65 10.79
CA ASN A 156 -0.33 7.59 11.28
C ASN A 156 1.10 7.28 10.81
N HIS A 157 1.35 6.09 10.28
CA HIS A 157 2.66 5.72 9.74
C HIS A 157 2.95 6.49 8.45
N HIS A 158 1.95 6.61 7.57
CA HIS A 158 2.07 7.32 6.31
C HIS A 158 1.64 8.77 6.47
N GLY A 159 2.60 9.69 6.41
CA GLY A 159 2.35 11.13 6.47
C GLY A 159 1.24 11.62 5.52
N PRO A 160 1.28 11.24 4.23
CA PRO A 160 0.26 11.63 3.26
C PRO A 160 -1.15 11.14 3.59
N VAL A 161 -1.29 9.96 4.19
CA VAL A 161 -2.58 9.41 4.62
C VAL A 161 -3.07 10.14 5.86
N LYS A 162 -2.21 10.27 6.88
CA LYS A 162 -2.51 10.94 8.15
C LYS A 162 -3.02 12.36 7.97
N ARG A 163 -2.43 13.10 7.03
CA ARG A 163 -2.73 14.51 6.76
C ARG A 163 -3.76 14.71 5.66
N HIS A 164 -4.38 13.64 5.15
CA HIS A 164 -5.34 13.68 4.05
C HIS A 164 -4.79 14.31 2.75
N GLU A 165 -3.47 14.27 2.55
CA GLU A 165 -2.84 14.79 1.32
C GLU A 165 -3.19 13.94 0.11
N ILE A 166 -3.50 12.66 0.31
CA ILE A 166 -3.93 11.75 -0.75
C ILE A 166 -5.37 12.01 -1.22
N ASP A 167 -6.22 12.64 -0.39
CA ASP A 167 -7.67 12.65 -0.58
C ASP A 167 -8.10 13.31 -1.90
N GLU A 168 -7.42 14.39 -2.31
CA GLU A 168 -7.68 15.10 -3.57
C GLU A 168 -7.33 14.26 -4.82
N TRP A 169 -6.52 13.21 -4.66
CA TRP A 169 -6.01 12.36 -5.72
C TRP A 169 -6.68 11.00 -5.78
N LEU A 170 -7.51 10.68 -4.78
CA LEU A 170 -8.33 9.49 -4.76
C LEU A 170 -9.54 9.67 -5.68
N ARG A 171 -9.80 8.66 -6.51
CA ARG A 171 -10.80 8.77 -7.57
C ARG A 171 -11.81 7.64 -7.56
N ARG A 172 -13.10 7.98 -7.55
CA ARG A 172 -14.19 7.00 -7.59
C ARG A 172 -14.26 6.23 -8.91
N ASP A 173 -13.89 6.86 -10.02
CA ASP A 173 -13.80 6.20 -11.34
C ASP A 173 -12.66 5.16 -11.37
N ALA A 174 -11.52 5.45 -10.75
CA ALA A 174 -10.43 4.49 -10.56
C ALA A 174 -10.85 3.31 -9.66
N VAL A 175 -11.62 3.56 -8.59
CA VAL A 175 -12.23 2.49 -7.78
C VAL A 175 -13.16 1.61 -8.62
N ALA A 176 -14.02 2.22 -9.44
CA ALA A 176 -14.92 1.46 -10.32
C ALA A 176 -14.14 0.61 -11.34
N GLU A 177 -13.06 1.14 -11.92
CA GLU A 177 -12.16 0.40 -12.79
C GLU A 177 -11.53 -0.79 -12.04
N PHE A 178 -10.96 -0.57 -10.84
CA PHE A 178 -10.43 -1.66 -10.03
C PHE A 178 -11.48 -2.71 -9.68
N GLN A 179 -12.72 -2.33 -9.36
CA GLN A 179 -13.80 -3.30 -9.10
C GLN A 179 -14.04 -4.22 -10.31
N ALA A 180 -14.05 -3.65 -11.52
CA ALA A 180 -14.22 -4.43 -12.75
C ALA A 180 -13.01 -5.34 -13.00
N LEU A 181 -11.79 -4.84 -12.82
CA LEU A 181 -10.55 -5.60 -13.02
C LEU A 181 -10.38 -6.75 -12.01
N LEU A 182 -10.96 -6.63 -10.81
CA LEU A 182 -10.92 -7.65 -9.78
C LEU A 182 -11.87 -8.84 -10.02
N LEU A 183 -12.79 -8.74 -10.99
CA LEU A 183 -13.65 -9.87 -11.36
C LEU A 183 -12.82 -10.99 -12.03
N PRO A 184 -13.18 -12.27 -11.82
CA PRO A 184 -12.60 -13.36 -12.59
C PRO A 184 -12.85 -13.14 -14.08
N THR A 185 -11.80 -13.25 -14.89
CA THR A 185 -11.89 -13.31 -16.36
C THR A 185 -12.34 -14.67 -16.85
#